data_AF-A0A925DUN0-F1
#
_entry.id   AF-A0A925DUN0-F1
#
_cell.length_a   1.000
_cell.length_b   1.000
_cell.length_c   1.000
_cell.angle_alpha   90.00
_cell.angle_beta   90.00
_cell.angle_gamma   90.00
#
_symmetry.space_group_name_H-M   'P 1'
#
loop_
_entity.id
_entity.type
_entity.pdbx_description
1 polymer ?
#
loop_
_entity_poly.entity_id
_entity_poly.type
_entity_poly.pdbx_seq_one_letter_code
_entity_poly.pdbx_strand_id
1 'polypeptide(L)'
;TRFTMRHIAEPFTFGDPLYRTGISVGDYPIDHHHGKNPSVAQHLDFYSIPSYNVPLGALIPKNFDNLIIAEKGISVSNVANGSTRLQPCVLLTGQAAGTMAALSSLKKEKPAEIPVRTVQNSLLQAKAYIMPYIDIMPTSPYFEAVQKIGATGILRGKGIPYRWANQTWFYPDSMVEAKSLCENLNEFKQAAYVFSGKHVLVSEAITIVEKIRPNFGAQGSNKTPKASAVIKSKWKNWGLTNFDPNRHITRLELAVLLQKTVDPFAMKAINHQGRFKE
;
A
#
# COMPACT_ATOMS: atom_id res chain seq x y z
N THR A 1 1.15 2.50 -17.79
CA THR A 1 0.09 3.17 -16.98
C THR A 1 0.37 4.66 -16.95
N ARG A 2 -0.65 5.55 -17.03
CA ARG A 2 -0.42 7.01 -16.88
C ARG A 2 -0.92 7.50 -15.52
N PHE A 3 -0.02 7.89 -14.64
CA PHE A 3 -0.35 8.40 -13.30
C PHE A 3 -0.70 9.89 -13.35
N THR A 4 -1.71 10.33 -12.60
CA THR A 4 -2.26 11.70 -12.73
C THR A 4 -2.61 12.27 -11.36
N MET A 5 -2.80 13.60 -11.30
CA MET A 5 -3.22 14.29 -10.08
C MET A 5 -4.50 13.70 -9.47
N ARG A 6 -5.44 13.20 -10.28
CA ARG A 6 -6.67 12.61 -9.76
C ARG A 6 -6.45 11.28 -9.05
N HIS A 7 -5.47 10.48 -9.51
CA HIS A 7 -5.04 9.29 -8.76
C HIS A 7 -4.38 9.64 -7.42
N ILE A 8 -3.80 10.83 -7.30
CA ILE A 8 -3.23 11.33 -6.04
C ILE A 8 -4.34 11.84 -5.10
N ALA A 9 -5.30 12.61 -5.63
CA ALA A 9 -6.39 13.20 -4.86
C ALA A 9 -7.43 12.16 -4.39
N GLU A 10 -7.72 11.16 -5.23
CA GLU A 10 -8.77 10.17 -5.03
C GLU A 10 -8.21 8.72 -5.14
N PRO A 11 -7.16 8.35 -4.38
CA PRO A 11 -6.39 7.13 -4.62
C PRO A 11 -7.22 5.84 -4.51
N PHE A 12 -8.29 5.85 -3.70
CA PHE A 12 -9.10 4.67 -3.43
C PHE A 12 -10.39 4.59 -4.26
N THR A 13 -10.75 5.65 -4.98
CA THR A 13 -12.06 5.76 -5.66
C THR A 13 -11.94 6.06 -7.14
N PHE A 14 -10.81 6.63 -7.59
CA PHE A 14 -10.65 7.01 -8.99
C PHE A 14 -9.94 5.94 -9.82
N GLY A 15 -10.64 5.46 -10.86
CA GLY A 15 -10.06 4.64 -11.92
C GLY A 15 -9.46 3.33 -11.42
N ASP A 16 -8.27 3.02 -11.91
CA ASP A 16 -7.51 1.85 -11.49
C ASP A 16 -6.91 2.06 -10.08
N PRO A 17 -6.88 1.03 -9.21
CA PRO A 17 -6.35 1.11 -7.84
C PRO A 17 -4.81 1.16 -7.82
N LEU A 18 -4.24 2.18 -8.45
CA LEU A 18 -2.80 2.34 -8.66
C LEU A 18 -2.00 2.43 -7.35
N TYR A 19 -2.63 2.88 -6.25
CA TYR A 19 -2.04 2.88 -4.92
C TYR A 19 -1.54 1.50 -4.48
N ARG A 20 -2.11 0.40 -5.00
CA ARG A 20 -1.66 -0.97 -4.71
C ARG A 20 -0.30 -1.28 -5.31
N THR A 21 0.12 -0.52 -6.32
CA THR A 21 1.32 -0.75 -7.12
C THR A 21 2.45 0.24 -6.83
N GLY A 22 2.35 1.00 -5.73
CA GLY A 22 3.35 2.00 -5.34
C GLY A 22 4.75 1.44 -5.19
N ILE A 23 5.76 2.15 -5.69
CA ILE A 23 7.19 1.78 -5.59
C ILE A 23 8.10 2.91 -5.14
N SER A 24 7.56 4.11 -5.04
CA SER A 24 8.22 5.31 -4.52
C SER A 24 7.15 6.20 -3.93
N VAL A 25 7.53 7.14 -3.07
CA VAL A 25 6.62 8.06 -2.41
C VAL A 25 7.05 9.50 -2.60
N GLY A 26 6.08 10.40 -2.65
CA GLY A 26 6.29 11.84 -2.71
C GLY A 26 5.30 12.58 -1.81
N ASP A 27 5.76 13.66 -1.20
CA ASP A 27 5.02 14.51 -0.26
C ASP A 27 4.96 15.97 -0.70
N TYR A 28 5.72 16.35 -1.73
CA TYR A 28 5.75 17.72 -2.22
C TYR A 28 4.41 18.11 -2.88
N PRO A 29 3.93 19.35 -2.71
CA PRO A 29 2.79 19.85 -3.47
C PRO A 29 3.08 19.90 -4.97
N ILE A 30 2.05 20.16 -5.76
CA ILE A 30 2.26 20.40 -7.19
C ILE A 30 2.88 21.77 -7.36
N ASP A 31 4.05 21.78 -8.01
CA ASP A 31 4.81 23.00 -8.27
C ASP A 31 5.24 23.06 -9.74
N HIS A 32 4.69 24.04 -10.45
CA HIS A 32 5.03 24.36 -11.84
C HIS A 32 5.38 25.83 -11.94
N HIS A 33 6.53 26.10 -12.55
CA HIS A 33 6.93 27.45 -12.92
C HIS A 33 6.59 27.69 -14.38
N HIS A 34 5.75 28.69 -14.64
CA HIS A 34 5.65 29.26 -15.98
C HIS A 34 6.86 30.16 -16.18
N GLY A 35 7.89 29.67 -16.84
CA GLY A 35 9.01 30.52 -17.23
C GLY A 35 8.50 31.80 -17.91
N LYS A 36 8.94 32.96 -17.42
CA LYS A 36 9.02 34.30 -18.04
C LYS A 36 7.89 34.79 -18.98
N ASN A 37 6.70 34.19 -18.99
CA ASN A 37 5.56 34.73 -19.73
C ASN A 37 4.71 35.57 -18.77
N PRO A 38 4.78 36.91 -18.81
CA PRO A 38 4.05 37.78 -17.90
C PRO A 38 2.54 37.76 -18.17
N SER A 39 2.10 37.24 -19.32
CA SER A 39 0.70 37.27 -19.77
C SER A 39 -0.16 36.16 -19.16
N VAL A 40 0.43 35.22 -18.41
CA VAL A 40 -0.29 34.14 -17.73
C VAL A 40 -0.27 34.35 -16.22
N ALA A 41 -1.28 33.81 -15.53
CA ALA A 41 -1.33 33.81 -14.08
C ALA A 41 0.00 33.28 -13.51
N GLN A 42 0.72 34.15 -12.79
CA GLN A 42 2.03 33.86 -12.21
C GLN A 42 1.92 32.86 -11.04
N HIS A 43 0.73 32.74 -10.46
CA HIS A 43 0.40 31.78 -9.42
C HIS A 43 -0.75 30.89 -9.92
N LEU A 44 -0.42 29.62 -10.19
CA LEU A 44 -1.44 28.60 -10.32
C LEU A 44 -1.73 28.04 -8.93
N ASP A 45 -2.93 28.30 -8.43
CA ASP A 45 -3.45 27.54 -7.31
C ASP A 45 -3.74 26.13 -7.81
N PHE A 46 -2.78 25.23 -7.59
CA PHE A 46 -2.98 23.82 -7.87
C PHE A 46 -3.89 23.20 -6.83
N TYR A 47 -4.72 22.25 -7.28
CA TYR A 47 -5.52 21.45 -6.38
C TYR A 47 -4.63 20.80 -5.32
N SER A 48 -4.99 20.99 -4.05
CA SER A 48 -4.24 20.44 -2.93
C SER A 48 -4.24 18.92 -2.97
N ILE A 49 -3.05 18.33 -2.95
CA ILE A 49 -2.86 16.88 -2.99
C ILE A 49 -2.29 16.37 -1.66
N PRO A 50 -2.64 15.15 -1.22
CA PRO A 50 -1.90 14.50 -0.13
C PRO A 50 -0.55 13.96 -0.63
N SER A 51 0.25 13.42 0.28
CA SER A 51 1.38 12.57 -0.13
C SER A 51 0.88 11.32 -0.85
N TYR A 52 1.68 10.79 -1.75
CA TYR A 52 1.27 9.76 -2.70
C TYR A 52 2.37 8.74 -2.94
N ASN A 53 2.01 7.65 -3.62
CA ASN A 53 2.95 6.69 -4.16
C ASN A 53 2.89 6.62 -5.69
N VAL A 54 4.04 6.49 -6.35
CA VAL A 54 4.12 6.34 -7.81
C VAL A 54 3.94 4.87 -8.18
N PRO A 55 3.02 4.52 -9.09
CA PRO A 55 2.77 3.14 -9.48
C PRO A 55 3.89 2.56 -10.35
N LEU A 56 4.23 1.28 -10.17
CA LEU A 56 5.26 0.58 -10.96
C LEU A 56 4.99 0.69 -12.47
N GLY A 57 3.73 0.60 -12.88
CA GLY A 57 3.34 0.70 -14.29
C GLY A 57 3.63 2.06 -14.94
N ALA A 58 4.00 3.10 -14.18
CA ALA A 58 4.45 4.38 -14.73
C ALA A 58 5.87 4.30 -15.32
N LEU A 59 6.65 3.28 -14.94
CA LEU A 59 8.01 3.06 -15.42
C LEU A 59 8.05 2.32 -16.76
N ILE A 60 6.93 1.71 -17.17
CA ILE A 60 6.82 0.87 -18.37
C ILE A 60 6.13 1.68 -19.50
N PRO A 61 6.81 1.96 -20.62
CA PRO A 61 6.19 2.57 -21.80
C PRO A 61 5.09 1.70 -22.40
N LYS A 62 4.07 2.30 -23.00
CA LYS A 62 2.92 1.57 -23.57
C LYS A 62 3.30 0.55 -24.65
N ASN A 63 4.31 0.87 -25.47
CA ASN A 63 4.66 0.10 -26.67
C ASN A 63 5.97 -0.69 -26.52
N PHE A 64 6.58 -0.69 -25.34
CA PHE A 64 7.84 -1.38 -25.08
C PHE A 64 7.74 -2.14 -23.76
N ASP A 65 7.91 -3.45 -23.82
CA ASP A 65 7.83 -4.35 -22.66
C ASP A 65 9.21 -4.61 -22.03
N ASN A 66 10.29 -4.25 -22.73
CA ASN A 66 11.69 -4.45 -22.37
C ASN A 66 12.45 -3.16 -21.99
N LEU A 67 11.75 -2.03 -21.86
CA LEU A 67 12.34 -0.74 -21.52
C LEU A 67 11.80 -0.25 -20.16
N ILE A 68 12.70 0.17 -19.28
CA ILE A 68 12.38 0.80 -18.00
C ILE A 68 12.73 2.28 -18.09
N ILE A 69 11.75 3.14 -17.81
CA ILE A 69 11.97 4.58 -17.68
C ILE A 69 12.09 4.93 -16.21
N ALA A 70 13.09 5.76 -15.89
CA ALA A 70 13.31 6.29 -14.55
C ALA A 70 13.25 7.83 -14.55
N GLU A 71 13.32 8.42 -13.35
CA GLU A 71 13.38 9.88 -13.15
C GLU A 71 12.20 10.64 -13.78
N LYS A 72 12.43 11.77 -14.47
CA LYS A 72 11.39 12.67 -14.97
C LYS A 72 10.66 12.16 -16.22
N GLY A 73 11.17 11.09 -16.82
CA GLY A 73 10.60 10.50 -18.04
C GLY A 73 9.41 9.58 -17.79
N ILE A 74 9.10 9.24 -16.52
CA ILE A 74 8.03 8.29 -16.20
C ILE A 74 6.66 8.76 -16.69
N SER A 75 5.76 7.82 -16.89
CA SER A 75 4.43 8.09 -17.46
C SER A 75 3.49 8.74 -16.43
N VAL A 76 3.63 10.06 -16.28
CA VAL A 76 2.78 10.92 -15.44
C VAL A 76 2.07 11.98 -16.30
N SER A 77 1.00 12.61 -15.79
CA SER A 77 0.49 13.84 -16.38
C SER A 77 1.49 14.99 -16.15
N ASN A 78 1.47 16.00 -17.02
CA ASN A 78 2.31 17.19 -16.84
C ASN A 78 2.13 17.77 -15.42
N VAL A 79 0.88 17.94 -14.99
CA VAL A 79 0.54 18.44 -13.65
C VAL A 79 1.15 17.57 -12.54
N ALA A 80 0.99 16.25 -12.58
CA ALA A 80 1.57 15.35 -11.58
C ALA A 80 3.11 15.38 -11.59
N ASN A 81 3.72 15.58 -12.75
CA ASN A 81 5.17 15.70 -12.88
C ASN A 81 5.73 16.89 -12.09
N GLY A 82 4.93 17.92 -11.83
CA GLY A 82 5.31 19.05 -10.98
C GLY A 82 5.69 18.64 -9.55
N SER A 83 5.17 17.51 -9.07
CA SER A 83 5.51 16.95 -7.76
C SER A 83 6.43 15.73 -7.87
N THR A 84 6.19 14.79 -8.81
CA THR A 84 6.95 13.53 -8.89
C THR A 84 8.42 13.74 -9.26
N ARG A 85 8.77 14.88 -9.87
CA ARG A 85 10.13 15.23 -10.31
C ARG A 85 11.09 15.63 -9.17
N LEU A 86 10.60 15.73 -7.93
CA LEU A 86 11.40 16.18 -6.79
C LEU A 86 12.41 15.10 -6.39
N GLN A 87 13.60 15.53 -5.97
CA GLN A 87 14.75 14.65 -5.78
C GLN A 87 14.48 13.43 -4.87
N PRO A 88 13.77 13.55 -3.73
CA PRO A 88 13.45 12.38 -2.90
C PRO A 88 12.62 11.32 -3.64
N CYS A 89 11.58 11.75 -4.37
CA CYS A 89 10.72 10.85 -5.15
C CYS A 89 11.49 10.21 -6.32
N VAL A 90 12.34 10.99 -6.99
CA VAL A 90 13.19 10.53 -8.08
C VAL A 90 14.21 9.48 -7.62
N LEU A 91 14.83 9.67 -6.45
CA LEU A 91 15.79 8.70 -5.88
C LEU A 91 15.12 7.35 -5.60
N LEU A 92 13.95 7.37 -4.98
CA LEU A 92 13.14 6.17 -4.74
C LEU A 92 12.71 5.50 -6.05
N THR A 93 12.31 6.30 -7.05
CA THR A 93 11.93 5.79 -8.38
C THR A 93 13.13 5.15 -9.09
N GLY A 94 14.34 5.72 -8.95
CA GLY A 94 15.58 5.13 -9.45
C GLY A 94 15.90 3.79 -8.77
N GLN A 95 15.74 3.70 -7.44
CA GLN A 95 15.89 2.44 -6.70
C GLN A 95 14.90 1.38 -7.20
N ALA A 96 13.64 1.74 -7.43
CA ALA A 96 12.63 0.85 -7.97
C ALA A 96 12.96 0.37 -9.40
N ALA A 97 13.38 1.29 -10.27
CA ALA A 97 13.80 0.97 -11.64
C ALA A 97 14.98 0.00 -11.67
N GLY A 98 16.02 0.25 -10.86
CA GLY A 98 17.18 -0.65 -10.73
C GLY A 98 16.79 -2.02 -10.17
N THR A 99 15.91 -2.04 -9.16
CA THR A 99 15.38 -3.29 -8.58
C THR A 99 14.63 -4.11 -9.62
N MET A 100 13.77 -3.47 -10.41
CA MET A 100 13.02 -4.11 -11.50
C MET A 100 13.96 -4.66 -12.58
N ALA A 101 14.99 -3.90 -12.97
CA ALA A 101 16.00 -4.33 -13.94
C ALA A 101 16.79 -5.57 -13.44
N ALA A 102 17.22 -5.54 -12.18
CA ALA A 102 17.93 -6.67 -11.56
C ALA A 102 17.05 -7.93 -11.51
N LEU A 103 15.79 -7.79 -11.09
CA LEU A 103 14.83 -8.90 -11.09
C LEU A 103 14.55 -9.44 -12.51
N SER A 104 14.47 -8.55 -13.51
CA SER A 104 14.33 -8.93 -14.92
C SER A 104 15.49 -9.79 -15.39
N SER A 105 16.72 -9.37 -15.10
CA SER A 105 17.93 -10.12 -15.44
C SER A 105 17.97 -11.49 -14.75
N LEU A 106 17.71 -11.54 -13.45
CA LEU A 106 17.74 -12.77 -12.66
C LEU A 106 16.69 -13.80 -13.10
N LYS A 107 15.48 -13.33 -13.44
CA LYS A 107 14.38 -14.20 -13.86
C LYS A 107 14.36 -14.50 -15.36
N LYS A 108 15.17 -13.79 -16.15
CA LYS A 108 15.12 -13.80 -17.62
C LYS A 108 13.72 -13.47 -18.16
N GLU A 109 13.02 -12.58 -17.47
CA GLU A 109 11.70 -12.06 -17.82
C GLU A 109 11.83 -10.61 -18.26
N LYS A 110 10.91 -10.14 -19.11
CA LYS A 110 10.90 -8.73 -19.49
C LYS A 110 10.46 -7.88 -18.28
N PRO A 111 10.96 -6.64 -18.12
CA PRO A 111 10.48 -5.70 -17.12
C PRO A 111 8.96 -5.66 -16.98
N ALA A 112 8.21 -5.55 -18.09
CA ALA A 112 6.75 -5.50 -18.03
C ALA A 112 6.08 -6.77 -17.46
N GLU A 113 6.78 -7.90 -17.43
CA GLU A 113 6.29 -9.18 -16.94
C GLU A 113 6.62 -9.37 -15.44
N ILE A 114 7.56 -8.60 -14.89
CA ILE A 114 7.94 -8.69 -13.47
C ILE A 114 6.74 -8.39 -12.56
N PRO A 115 6.38 -9.31 -11.66
CA PRO A 115 5.26 -9.09 -10.74
C PRO A 115 5.51 -7.90 -9.81
N VAL A 116 4.50 -7.02 -9.70
CA VAL A 116 4.51 -5.83 -8.83
C VAL A 116 4.93 -6.19 -7.39
N ARG A 117 4.34 -7.26 -6.83
CA ARG A 117 4.62 -7.71 -5.46
C ARG A 117 6.06 -8.17 -5.26
N THR A 118 6.72 -8.69 -6.31
CA THR A 118 8.15 -9.06 -6.23
C THR A 118 9.00 -7.79 -6.07
N VAL A 119 8.78 -6.77 -6.90
CA VAL A 119 9.50 -5.49 -6.79
C VAL A 119 9.26 -4.83 -5.43
N GLN A 120 8.01 -4.73 -5.02
CA GLN A 120 7.65 -4.14 -3.71
C GLN A 120 8.27 -4.90 -2.53
N ASN A 121 8.33 -6.23 -2.57
CA ASN A 121 8.99 -7.01 -1.52
C ASN A 121 10.50 -6.70 -1.45
N SER A 122 11.19 -6.62 -2.59
CA SER A 122 12.62 -6.23 -2.62
C SER A 122 12.83 -4.82 -2.07
N LEU A 123 11.95 -3.88 -2.40
CA LEU A 123 11.99 -2.51 -1.86
C LEU A 123 11.76 -2.49 -0.34
N LEU A 124 10.76 -3.22 0.16
CA LEU A 124 10.48 -3.31 1.59
C LEU A 124 11.61 -3.95 2.38
N GLN A 125 12.28 -4.98 1.82
CA GLN A 125 13.47 -5.58 2.42
C GLN A 125 14.61 -4.56 2.55
N ALA A 126 14.75 -3.66 1.57
CA ALA A 126 15.66 -2.53 1.60
C ALA A 126 15.12 -1.32 2.39
N LYS A 127 14.04 -1.50 3.17
CA LYS A 127 13.41 -0.47 4.00
C LYS A 127 12.89 0.76 3.24
N ALA A 128 12.63 0.60 1.93
CA ALA A 128 11.99 1.63 1.12
C ALA A 128 10.47 1.63 1.32
N TYR A 129 9.88 2.82 1.24
CA TYR A 129 8.43 3.01 1.33
C TYR A 129 7.74 2.65 0.01
N ILE A 130 6.62 1.94 0.10
CA ILE A 130 5.70 1.69 -1.03
C ILE A 130 4.35 2.40 -0.83
N MET A 131 4.05 2.82 0.41
CA MET A 131 2.92 3.63 0.84
C MET A 131 3.46 4.85 1.60
N PRO A 132 2.88 6.05 1.42
CA PRO A 132 3.43 7.31 1.94
C PRO A 132 3.05 7.58 3.42
N TYR A 133 3.10 6.56 4.28
CA TYR A 133 2.71 6.68 5.68
C TYR A 133 3.80 7.35 6.51
N ILE A 134 3.52 8.55 7.01
CA ILE A 134 4.50 9.37 7.77
C ILE A 134 4.69 8.90 9.22
N ASP A 135 3.71 8.19 9.77
CA ASP A 135 3.60 7.83 11.18
C ASP A 135 4.14 6.43 11.51
N ILE A 136 4.81 5.77 10.56
CA ILE A 136 5.51 4.50 10.77
C ILE A 136 6.86 4.52 10.05
N MET A 137 7.93 4.69 10.84
CA MET A 137 9.30 4.75 10.35
C MET A 137 9.84 3.36 9.94
N PRO A 138 10.86 3.27 9.06
CA PRO A 138 11.39 1.98 8.61
C PRO A 138 12.15 1.21 9.69
N THR A 139 12.52 1.90 10.78
CA THR A 139 13.08 1.33 12.01
C THR A 139 12.05 0.57 12.84
N SER A 140 10.76 0.80 12.62
CA SER A 140 9.69 0.08 13.32
C SER A 140 9.69 -1.40 12.92
N PRO A 141 9.57 -2.34 13.88
CA PRO A 141 9.41 -3.75 13.57
C PRO A 141 8.11 -4.05 12.78
N TYR A 142 7.17 -3.11 12.79
CA TYR A 142 5.87 -3.22 12.12
C TYR A 142 5.84 -2.56 10.74
N PHE A 143 6.94 -1.95 10.30
CA PHE A 143 7.01 -1.19 9.05
C PHE A 143 6.47 -1.98 7.86
N GLU A 144 6.97 -3.21 7.64
CA GLU A 144 6.55 -4.01 6.50
C GLU A 144 5.09 -4.44 6.59
N ALA A 145 4.58 -4.75 7.79
CA ALA A 145 3.18 -5.13 7.97
C ALA A 145 2.25 -3.98 7.60
N VAL A 146 2.55 -2.77 8.09
CA VAL A 146 1.76 -1.57 7.77
C VAL A 146 1.83 -1.25 6.29
N GLN A 147 3.02 -1.25 5.68
CA GLN A 147 3.20 -0.97 4.25
C GLN A 147 2.46 -1.97 3.37
N LYS A 148 2.59 -3.28 3.66
CA LYS A 148 1.92 -4.35 2.90
C LYS A 148 0.41 -4.27 3.02
N ILE A 149 -0.12 -4.16 4.24
CA ILE A 149 -1.57 -4.11 4.44
C ILE A 149 -2.16 -2.81 3.88
N GLY A 150 -1.45 -1.69 3.98
CA GLY A 150 -1.82 -0.45 3.29
C GLY A 150 -1.94 -0.63 1.77
N ALA A 151 -0.95 -1.27 1.15
CA ALA A 151 -0.91 -1.55 -0.28
C ALA A 151 -1.94 -2.60 -0.76
N THR A 152 -2.70 -3.23 0.14
CA THR A 152 -3.86 -4.05 -0.22
C THR A 152 -5.14 -3.23 -0.32
N GLY A 153 -5.22 -2.13 0.42
CA GLY A 153 -6.43 -1.31 0.57
C GLY A 153 -7.38 -1.79 1.65
N ILE A 154 -7.06 -2.87 2.39
CA ILE A 154 -7.84 -3.33 3.54
C ILE A 154 -7.84 -2.26 4.64
N LEU A 155 -6.67 -1.73 4.95
CA LEU A 155 -6.49 -0.58 5.85
C LEU A 155 -5.96 0.61 5.06
N ARG A 156 -6.87 1.50 4.67
CA ARG A 156 -6.55 2.72 3.93
C ARG A 156 -5.98 3.78 4.87
N GLY A 157 -4.97 4.50 4.40
CA GLY A 157 -4.47 5.68 5.11
C GLY A 157 -5.30 6.92 4.77
N LYS A 158 -5.11 7.98 5.54
CA LYS A 158 -5.78 9.26 5.33
C LYS A 158 -4.78 10.30 4.81
N GLY A 159 -4.97 10.72 3.56
CA GLY A 159 -4.22 11.82 2.98
C GLY A 159 -4.64 13.17 3.59
N ILE A 160 -3.67 14.00 3.94
CA ILE A 160 -3.85 15.36 4.45
C ILE A 160 -2.91 16.27 3.65
N PRO A 161 -3.43 17.08 2.72
CA PRO A 161 -2.65 18.14 2.12
C PRO A 161 -2.17 19.11 3.22
N TYR A 162 -0.88 19.40 3.25
CA TYR A 162 -0.30 20.21 4.32
C TYR A 162 0.87 21.05 3.81
N ARG A 163 0.56 22.27 3.37
CA ARG A 163 1.55 23.26 2.91
C ARG A 163 2.52 22.63 1.89
N TRP A 164 3.81 22.63 2.21
CA TRP A 164 4.90 22.08 1.39
C TRP A 164 5.32 20.66 1.77
N ALA A 165 4.63 20.03 2.71
CA ALA A 165 4.93 18.70 3.23
C ALA A 165 3.63 17.93 3.41
N ASN A 166 3.01 17.53 2.30
CA ASN A 166 1.76 16.78 2.32
C ASN A 166 1.95 15.46 3.05
N GLN A 167 0.88 14.99 3.67
CA GLN A 167 0.96 13.87 4.61
C GLN A 167 -0.02 12.80 4.20
N THR A 168 0.29 11.57 4.59
CA THR A 168 -0.68 10.48 4.63
C THR A 168 -0.42 9.71 5.91
N TRP A 169 -1.48 9.53 6.69
CA TRP A 169 -1.41 8.92 8.01
C TRP A 169 -2.02 7.53 7.99
N PHE A 170 -1.34 6.56 8.60
CA PHE A 170 -1.88 5.23 8.83
C PHE A 170 -2.73 5.16 10.09
N TYR A 171 -2.43 5.97 11.11
CA TYR A 171 -3.01 5.99 12.46
C TYR A 171 -2.91 4.63 13.18
N PRO A 172 -1.69 4.15 13.48
CA PRO A 172 -1.46 2.80 14.00
C PRO A 172 -2.23 2.47 15.28
N ASP A 173 -2.35 3.43 16.19
CA ASP A 173 -2.96 3.24 17.52
C ASP A 173 -4.47 3.45 17.54
N SER A 174 -5.06 3.94 16.44
CA SER A 174 -6.51 4.12 16.37
C SER A 174 -7.22 2.78 16.17
N MET A 175 -8.45 2.71 16.67
CA MET A 175 -9.28 1.50 16.58
C MET A 175 -9.77 1.29 15.15
N VAL A 176 -9.92 0.03 14.75
CA VAL A 176 -10.41 -0.31 13.42
C VAL A 176 -11.92 -0.08 13.35
N GLU A 177 -12.37 0.80 12.45
CA GLU A 177 -13.79 1.03 12.19
C GLU A 177 -14.40 -0.11 11.37
N ALA A 178 -15.44 -0.74 11.93
CA ALA A 178 -16.07 -1.94 11.37
C ALA A 178 -16.68 -1.72 9.99
N LYS A 179 -17.36 -0.58 9.78
CA LYS A 179 -17.99 -0.23 8.51
C LYS A 179 -16.96 -0.14 7.38
N SER A 180 -15.91 0.66 7.57
CA SER A 180 -14.85 0.82 6.57
C SER A 180 -14.11 -0.50 6.30
N LEU A 181 -13.83 -1.29 7.35
CA LEU A 181 -13.19 -2.59 7.16
C LEU A 181 -14.04 -3.54 6.30
N CYS A 182 -15.36 -3.60 6.57
CA CYS A 182 -16.29 -4.42 5.79
C CYS A 182 -16.29 -4.03 4.31
N GLU A 183 -16.42 -2.73 4.02
CA GLU A 183 -16.39 -2.19 2.66
C GLU A 183 -15.08 -2.56 1.94
N ASN A 184 -13.94 -2.42 2.61
CA ASN A 184 -12.63 -2.69 2.01
C ASN A 184 -12.37 -4.20 1.79
N LEU A 185 -12.88 -5.07 2.67
CA LEU A 185 -12.76 -6.52 2.53
C LEU A 185 -13.63 -7.09 1.41
N ASN A 186 -14.74 -6.42 1.05
CA ASN A 186 -15.60 -6.86 -0.06
C ASN A 186 -14.86 -6.91 -1.40
N GLU A 187 -13.84 -6.06 -1.60
CA GLU A 187 -13.00 -6.11 -2.81
C GLU A 187 -12.19 -7.41 -2.94
N PHE A 188 -12.01 -8.15 -1.83
CA PHE A 188 -11.40 -9.46 -1.84
C PHE A 188 -12.37 -10.59 -2.20
N LYS A 189 -13.65 -10.28 -2.52
CA LYS A 189 -14.73 -11.23 -2.83
C LYS A 189 -14.87 -12.31 -1.77
N GLN A 190 -14.71 -11.94 -0.51
CA GLN A 190 -14.85 -12.85 0.63
C GLN A 190 -16.26 -12.76 1.22
N ALA A 191 -16.62 -13.75 2.04
CA ALA A 191 -17.92 -13.81 2.69
C ALA A 191 -18.26 -12.52 3.46
N ALA A 192 -19.54 -12.20 3.58
CA ALA A 192 -20.00 -11.06 4.35
C ALA A 192 -19.47 -11.12 5.80
N TYR A 193 -18.95 -9.99 6.26
CA TYR A 193 -18.48 -9.80 7.63
C TYR A 193 -19.50 -8.98 8.40
N VAL A 194 -19.92 -9.51 9.55
CA VAL A 194 -20.83 -8.83 10.48
C VAL A 194 -20.03 -8.55 11.74
N PHE A 195 -20.09 -7.30 12.20
CA PHE A 195 -19.40 -6.82 13.39
C PHE A 195 -20.43 -6.38 14.43
N SER A 196 -20.14 -6.60 15.70
CA SER A 196 -21.06 -6.34 16.82
C SER A 196 -21.20 -4.86 17.16
N GLY A 197 -20.30 -4.01 16.70
CA GLY A 197 -20.29 -2.59 17.04
C GLY A 197 -19.53 -1.70 16.05
N LYS A 198 -19.29 -0.44 16.46
CA LYS A 198 -18.59 0.56 15.64
C LYS A 198 -17.13 0.18 15.35
N HIS A 199 -16.47 -0.44 16.32
CA HIS A 199 -15.07 -0.85 16.20
C HIS A 199 -14.94 -2.37 16.31
N VAL A 200 -13.95 -2.91 15.63
CA VAL A 200 -13.73 -4.36 15.50
C VAL A 200 -13.08 -4.91 16.77
N LEU A 201 -13.60 -6.03 17.29
CA LEU A 201 -13.00 -6.78 18.39
C LEU A 201 -11.84 -7.66 17.92
N VAL A 202 -10.93 -8.00 18.83
CA VAL A 202 -9.85 -8.97 18.54
C VAL A 202 -10.42 -10.33 18.12
N SER A 203 -11.50 -10.80 18.75
CA SER A 203 -12.20 -12.03 18.37
C SER A 203 -12.78 -12.00 16.96
N GLU A 204 -13.33 -10.86 16.55
CA GLU A 204 -13.87 -10.65 15.19
C GLU A 204 -12.76 -10.58 14.16
N ALA A 205 -11.63 -9.93 14.49
CA ALA A 205 -10.43 -9.90 13.65
C ALA A 205 -9.87 -11.32 13.41
N ILE A 206 -9.87 -12.17 14.45
CA ILE A 206 -9.51 -13.59 14.34
C ILE A 206 -10.49 -14.33 13.43
N THR A 207 -11.79 -14.02 13.52
CA THR A 207 -12.82 -14.63 12.66
C THR A 207 -12.60 -14.30 11.19
N ILE A 208 -12.09 -13.09 10.86
CA ILE A 208 -11.72 -12.80 9.45
C ILE A 208 -10.55 -13.68 9.01
N VAL A 209 -9.52 -13.87 9.84
CA VAL A 209 -8.42 -14.80 9.51
C VAL A 209 -8.96 -16.21 9.21
N GLU A 210 -9.88 -16.72 10.02
CA GLU A 210 -10.52 -18.03 9.82
C GLU A 210 -11.34 -18.07 8.52
N LYS A 211 -12.11 -17.02 8.19
CA LYS A 211 -12.86 -16.96 6.93
C LYS A 211 -11.97 -16.91 5.69
N ILE A 212 -10.82 -16.24 5.77
CA ILE A 212 -9.85 -16.15 4.67
C ILE A 212 -9.07 -17.45 4.52
N ARG A 213 -8.70 -18.07 5.64
CA ARG A 213 -7.91 -19.30 5.68
C ARG A 213 -8.53 -20.28 6.70
N PRO A 214 -9.56 -21.04 6.28
CA PRO A 214 -10.32 -21.92 7.19
C PRO A 214 -9.47 -22.95 7.95
N ASN A 215 -8.37 -23.42 7.34
CA ASN A 215 -7.46 -24.40 7.93
C ASN A 215 -6.28 -23.78 8.70
N PHE A 216 -6.31 -22.48 9.01
CA PHE A 216 -5.23 -21.84 9.76
C PHE A 216 -5.10 -22.43 11.16
N GLY A 217 -3.92 -23.00 11.47
CA GLY A 217 -3.65 -23.64 12.75
C GLY A 217 -3.99 -25.14 12.81
N ALA A 218 -4.52 -25.73 11.74
CA ALA A 218 -4.80 -27.15 11.69
C ALA A 218 -3.53 -28.00 11.51
N GLN A 219 -3.32 -28.98 12.40
CA GLN A 219 -2.36 -30.06 12.23
C GLN A 219 -3.02 -31.40 12.55
N GLY A 220 -3.05 -32.31 11.56
CA GLY A 220 -3.43 -33.72 11.73
C GLY A 220 -4.87 -34.00 12.15
N SER A 221 -5.37 -35.19 11.84
CA SER A 221 -6.72 -35.63 12.21
C SER A 221 -6.86 -35.73 13.74
N ASN A 222 -7.90 -35.08 14.27
CA ASN A 222 -8.54 -35.27 15.59
C ASN A 222 -8.13 -34.41 16.81
N LYS A 223 -7.53 -33.23 16.66
CA LYS A 223 -7.66 -32.10 17.64
C LYS A 223 -7.04 -30.81 17.08
N THR A 224 -7.82 -30.04 16.33
CA THR A 224 -7.40 -28.74 15.81
C THR A 224 -7.41 -27.69 16.93
N PRO A 225 -6.29 -27.03 17.29
CA PRO A 225 -6.37 -25.83 18.10
C PRO A 225 -7.12 -24.74 17.32
N LYS A 226 -8.19 -24.17 17.89
CA LYS A 226 -8.94 -23.04 17.29
C LYS A 226 -7.96 -21.92 16.92
N ALA A 227 -8.17 -21.19 15.82
CA ALA A 227 -7.21 -20.17 15.34
C ALA A 227 -6.88 -19.14 16.42
N SER A 228 -7.87 -18.81 17.26
CA SER A 228 -7.69 -17.99 18.47
C SER A 228 -6.56 -18.47 19.39
N ALA A 229 -6.44 -19.78 19.67
CA ALA A 229 -5.38 -20.33 20.51
C ALA A 229 -3.99 -20.18 19.85
N VAL A 230 -3.92 -20.44 18.54
CA VAL A 230 -2.68 -20.28 17.77
C VAL A 230 -2.24 -18.81 17.74
N ILE A 231 -3.17 -17.90 17.45
CA ILE A 231 -2.91 -16.45 17.41
C ILE A 231 -2.49 -15.94 18.78
N LYS A 232 -3.20 -16.34 19.85
CA LYS A 232 -2.83 -16.01 21.24
C LYS A 232 -1.40 -16.45 21.57
N SER A 233 -1.01 -17.66 21.18
CA SER A 233 0.34 -18.18 21.43
C SER A 233 1.45 -17.40 20.70
N LYS A 234 1.13 -16.83 19.53
CA LYS A 234 2.09 -16.08 18.70
C LYS A 234 2.08 -14.58 18.94
N TRP A 235 1.04 -14.03 19.59
CA TRP A 235 0.81 -12.59 19.74
C TRP A 235 2.04 -11.85 20.27
N LYS A 236 2.62 -12.35 21.38
CA LYS A 236 3.83 -11.77 21.99
C LYS A 236 5.06 -11.90 21.09
N ASN A 237 5.20 -13.01 20.35
CA ASN A 237 6.31 -13.22 19.42
C ASN A 237 6.23 -12.29 18.21
N TRP A 238 5.05 -11.76 17.90
CA TRP A 238 4.87 -10.69 16.91
C TRP A 238 5.13 -9.30 17.47
N GLY A 239 5.54 -9.16 18.74
CA GLY A 239 5.77 -7.88 19.41
C GLY A 239 4.50 -7.23 19.97
N LEU A 240 3.33 -7.85 19.80
CA LEU A 240 2.07 -7.32 20.28
C LEU A 240 1.84 -7.66 21.75
N THR A 241 1.12 -6.79 22.47
CA THR A 241 0.85 -6.94 23.90
C THR A 241 -0.66 -6.98 24.16
N ASN A 242 -1.06 -7.19 25.43
CA ASN A 242 -2.43 -7.05 25.90
C ASN A 242 -3.45 -7.86 25.07
N PHE A 243 -3.19 -9.14 24.80
CA PHE A 243 -4.16 -9.96 24.07
C PHE A 243 -5.43 -10.16 24.90
N ASP A 244 -6.55 -9.63 24.42
CA ASP A 244 -7.89 -9.83 24.98
C ASP A 244 -8.89 -9.94 23.82
N PRO A 245 -9.62 -11.07 23.65
CA PRO A 245 -10.62 -11.23 22.59
C PRO A 245 -11.77 -10.21 22.61
N ASN A 246 -12.03 -9.58 23.77
CA ASN A 246 -13.18 -8.71 24.00
C ASN A 246 -12.86 -7.21 23.90
N ARG A 247 -11.60 -6.83 23.69
CA ARG A 247 -11.24 -5.44 23.41
C ARG A 247 -11.24 -5.15 21.92
N HIS A 248 -11.33 -3.88 21.59
CA HIS A 248 -11.13 -3.40 20.23
C HIS A 248 -9.67 -3.57 19.79
N ILE A 249 -9.48 -3.97 18.54
CA ILE A 249 -8.17 -4.13 17.92
C ILE A 249 -7.71 -2.79 17.32
N THR A 250 -6.42 -2.46 17.48
CA THR A 250 -5.85 -1.29 16.78
C THR A 250 -5.57 -1.61 15.32
N ARG A 251 -5.40 -0.57 14.50
CA ARG A 251 -5.05 -0.73 13.08
C ARG A 251 -3.69 -1.38 12.89
N LEU A 252 -2.70 -1.06 13.74
CA LEU A 252 -1.39 -1.71 13.71
C LEU A 252 -1.50 -3.21 14.04
N GLU A 253 -2.25 -3.56 15.08
CA GLU A 253 -2.45 -4.95 15.47
C GLU A 253 -3.15 -5.76 14.38
N LEU A 254 -4.19 -5.19 13.75
CA LEU A 254 -4.85 -5.84 12.62
C LEU A 254 -3.91 -6.00 11.42
N ALA A 255 -3.07 -5.00 11.12
CA ALA A 255 -2.09 -5.11 10.05
C ALA A 255 -1.09 -6.24 10.30
N VAL A 256 -0.54 -6.33 11.52
CA VAL A 256 0.37 -7.41 11.91
C VAL A 256 -0.33 -8.77 11.87
N LEU A 257 -1.55 -8.86 12.42
CA LEU A 257 -2.35 -10.08 12.42
C LEU A 257 -2.57 -10.59 10.99
N LEU A 258 -3.05 -9.75 10.08
CA LEU A 258 -3.30 -10.14 8.70
C LEU A 258 -2.00 -10.52 7.99
N GLN A 259 -0.92 -9.74 8.14
CA GLN A 259 0.36 -10.03 7.49
C GLN A 259 0.97 -11.36 7.99
N LYS A 260 0.89 -11.67 9.28
CA LYS A 260 1.52 -12.86 9.87
C LYS A 260 0.71 -14.15 9.70
N THR A 261 -0.56 -14.06 9.32
CA THR A 261 -1.48 -15.22 9.25
C THR A 261 -1.89 -15.59 7.83
N VAL A 262 -2.42 -14.62 7.09
CA VAL A 262 -3.02 -14.80 5.76
C VAL A 262 -2.24 -14.11 4.65
N ASP A 263 -1.48 -13.07 4.98
CA ASP A 263 -0.68 -12.24 4.07
C ASP A 263 -1.43 -11.91 2.75
N PRO A 264 -2.50 -11.09 2.81
CA PRO A 264 -3.31 -10.78 1.62
C PRO A 264 -2.50 -10.06 0.54
N PHE A 265 -1.38 -9.44 0.90
CA PHE A 265 -0.44 -8.81 -0.02
C PHE A 265 0.27 -9.85 -0.90
N ALA A 266 0.66 -10.99 -0.33
CA ALA A 266 1.28 -12.11 -1.04
C ALA A 266 0.25 -13.04 -1.70
N MET A 267 -0.91 -13.24 -1.06
CA MET A 267 -1.93 -14.20 -1.50
C MET A 267 -2.58 -13.83 -2.85
N LYS A 268 -2.83 -12.54 -3.10
CA LYS A 268 -3.45 -12.09 -4.35
C LYS A 268 -2.46 -11.31 -5.22
N ALA A 269 -2.11 -11.90 -6.36
CA ALA A 269 -1.36 -11.20 -7.39
C ALA A 269 -2.18 -10.04 -7.96
N ILE A 270 -1.48 -8.96 -8.34
CA ILE A 270 -2.06 -7.80 -9.01
C ILE A 270 -1.33 -7.54 -10.33
N ASN A 271 -2.02 -6.94 -11.29
CA ASN A 271 -1.40 -6.42 -12.51
C ASN A 271 -0.84 -4.99 -12.29
N HIS A 272 -0.26 -4.39 -13.34
CA HIS A 272 0.30 -3.02 -13.30
C HIS A 272 -0.76 -1.90 -13.18
N GLN A 273 -2.04 -2.26 -13.20
CA GLN A 273 -3.17 -1.38 -12.90
C GLN A 273 -3.68 -1.60 -11.45
N GLY A 274 -3.04 -2.47 -10.66
CA GLY A 274 -3.45 -2.76 -9.29
C GLY A 274 -4.70 -3.64 -9.17
N ARG A 275 -5.25 -4.12 -10.27
CA ARG A 275 -6.38 -5.06 -10.27
C ARG A 275 -5.89 -6.44 -9.90
N PHE A 276 -6.67 -7.17 -9.11
CA PHE A 276 -6.37 -8.57 -8.81
C PHE A 276 -6.37 -9.39 -10.11
N LYS A 277 -5.36 -10.24 -10.27
CA LYS A 277 -5.35 -11.25 -11.33
C LYS A 277 -6.38 -12.33 -10.96
N GLU A 278 -7.11 -12.81 -11.96
CA GLU A 278 -8.01 -13.97 -11.83
C GLU A 278 -7.22 -15.26 -11.62
#